data_AF-A0AAP9JB83-F1
#
_entry.id   AF-A0AAP9JB83-F1
#
_cell.length_a   1.000
_cell.length_b   1.000
_cell.length_c   1.000
_cell.angle_alpha   90.00
_cell.angle_beta   90.00
_cell.angle_gamma   90.00
#
_symmetry.space_group_name_H-M   'P 1'
#
loop_
_entity.id
_entity.type
_entity.pdbx_description
1 polymer ?
#
loop_
_entity_poly.entity_id
_entity_poly.type
_entity_poly.pdbx_seq_one_letter_code
_entity_poly.pdbx_strand_id
1 'polypeptide(L)'
;MWRWLRASTLRVSASAGNQVEPRASVLMSIDFGIGTFFVWMQKGQIVMTPAKEFEAYFDDPDIPEQHLAQLQRVRQFVHEIYPDITERVAYAMPGFYPVEGKKVTETLLFVMAQKNWLGIYALPEFNVTYQDFLTAEHLQMGKGSIQVPYDYPADKLRTLVGKIMLYNLKRFHFNVPATTLQFA
;
A
#
# COMPACT_ATOMS: atom_id res chain seq x y z
N MET A 1 34.04 -2.12 32.27
CA MET A 1 34.51 -0.74 32.50
C MET A 1 33.51 0.22 31.83
N TRP A 2 32.43 0.57 32.50
CA TRP A 2 31.42 1.52 31.99
C TRP A 2 31.51 2.78 32.85
N ARG A 3 31.91 3.90 32.23
CA ARG A 3 32.19 5.15 32.93
C ARG A 3 31.05 6.13 32.68
N TRP A 4 30.51 6.63 33.78
CA TRP A 4 29.45 7.62 33.90
C TRP A 4 29.64 8.84 32.98
N LEU A 5 28.55 9.31 32.36
CA LEU A 5 28.40 10.70 31.94
C LEU A 5 27.33 11.36 32.80
N ARG A 6 27.73 12.47 33.42
CA ARG A 6 27.00 13.24 34.43
C ARG A 6 25.72 13.84 33.83
N ALA A 7 24.63 13.78 34.59
CA ALA A 7 23.49 14.67 34.40
C ALA A 7 23.91 16.08 34.83
N SER A 8 24.11 16.98 33.87
CA SER A 8 24.19 18.42 34.12
C SER A 8 22.76 18.97 34.19
N THR A 9 22.30 19.27 35.41
CA THR A 9 21.10 20.07 35.63
C THR A 9 21.30 21.48 35.08
N LEU A 10 20.67 21.78 33.95
CA LEU A 10 20.48 23.16 33.51
C LEU A 10 19.37 23.78 34.38
N ARG A 11 19.78 24.68 35.28
CA ARG A 11 18.85 25.59 35.97
C ARG A 11 18.28 26.56 34.93
N VAL A 12 16.97 26.54 34.75
CA VAL A 12 16.25 27.60 34.04
C VAL A 12 15.82 28.63 35.09
N SER A 13 16.48 29.79 35.07
CA SER A 13 16.00 31.00 35.76
C SER A 13 14.90 31.62 34.92
N ALA A 14 13.68 31.74 35.46
CA ALA A 14 12.60 32.46 34.80
C ALA A 14 12.70 33.95 35.13
N SER A 15 12.97 34.80 34.12
CA SER A 15 12.64 36.22 34.19
C SER A 15 11.46 36.49 33.25
N ALA A 16 10.40 37.08 33.79
CA ALA A 16 9.20 37.47 33.05
C ALA A 16 9.53 38.53 31.97
N GLY A 17 9.01 38.34 30.75
CA GLY A 17 9.03 39.34 29.69
C GLY A 17 8.81 38.74 28.30
N ASN A 18 7.61 38.97 27.75
CA ASN A 18 7.18 38.90 26.33
C ASN A 18 7.82 37.89 25.35
N GLN A 19 6.98 36.94 24.90
CA GLN A 19 6.75 36.48 23.52
C GLN A 19 7.94 36.56 22.53
N VAL A 20 8.68 35.45 22.39
CA VAL A 20 9.04 34.79 21.10
C VAL A 20 9.33 33.31 21.43
N GLU A 21 8.60 32.37 20.83
CA GLU A 21 8.92 30.93 21.00
C GLU A 21 10.27 30.57 20.37
N PRO A 22 11.14 29.79 21.05
CA PRO A 22 12.33 29.25 20.42
C PRO A 22 11.97 27.97 19.65
N ARG A 23 12.19 27.95 18.33
CA ARG A 23 12.20 26.74 17.50
C ARG A 23 13.37 25.83 17.89
N ALA A 24 13.22 25.10 18.98
CA ALA A 24 14.20 24.13 19.44
C ALA A 24 14.15 22.88 18.55
N SER A 25 15.21 22.68 17.77
CA SER A 25 15.36 21.57 16.83
C SER A 25 16.52 20.72 17.31
N VAL A 26 16.31 19.41 17.45
CA VAL A 26 17.37 18.50 17.91
C VAL A 26 17.99 17.84 16.69
N LEU A 27 19.30 18.03 16.52
CA LEU A 27 20.08 17.32 15.53
C LEU A 27 20.54 15.99 16.14
N MET A 28 20.14 14.87 15.52
CA MET A 28 20.62 13.56 15.91
C MET A 28 21.34 12.93 14.71
N SER A 29 22.54 12.42 14.95
CA SER A 29 23.31 11.63 13.98
C SER A 29 22.96 10.16 14.14
N ILE A 30 22.47 9.52 13.08
CA ILE A 30 22.22 8.07 13.05
C ILE A 30 23.13 7.46 11.99
N ASP A 31 23.88 6.43 12.39
CA ASP A 31 24.81 5.71 11.51
C ASP A 31 24.22 4.36 11.12
N PHE A 32 23.99 4.16 9.82
CA PHE A 32 23.39 2.94 9.26
C PHE A 32 24.43 2.02 8.61
N GLY A 33 25.74 2.25 8.83
CA GLY A 33 26.81 1.44 8.24
C GLY A 33 27.09 1.73 6.76
N ILE A 34 26.40 2.72 6.18
CA ILE A 34 26.61 3.26 4.82
C ILE A 34 26.88 4.77 4.83
N GLY A 35 27.13 5.34 6.02
CA GLY A 35 27.36 6.76 6.25
C GLY A 35 26.50 7.30 7.39
N THR A 36 26.98 8.37 8.01
CA THR A 36 26.28 9.08 9.08
C THR A 36 25.31 10.08 8.47
N PHE A 37 24.03 9.93 8.77
CA PHE A 37 22.98 10.85 8.29
C PHE A 37 22.54 11.77 9.42
N PHE A 38 22.41 13.06 9.09
CA PHE A 38 21.92 14.08 10.01
C PHE A 38 20.43 14.29 9.79
N VAL A 39 19.62 13.93 10.79
CA VAL A 39 18.17 14.06 10.73
C VAL A 39 17.73 15.22 11.62
N TRP A 40 16.95 16.13 11.03
CA TRP A 40 16.23 17.17 11.75
C TRP A 40 14.84 16.64 12.15
N MET A 41 14.55 16.54 13.45
CA MET A 41 13.23 16.16 13.95
C MET A 41 12.56 17.32 14.69
N GLN A 42 11.37 17.72 14.24
CA GLN A 42 10.49 18.61 15.00
C GLN A 42 9.75 17.79 16.07
N LYS A 43 9.54 18.36 17.27
CA LYS A 43 8.67 17.80 18.31
C LYS A 43 7.20 17.91 17.89
N GLY A 44 6.81 17.15 16.86
CA GLY A 44 5.42 16.80 16.59
C GLY A 44 5.13 15.47 17.27
N GLN A 45 4.02 15.38 17.99
CA GLN A 45 3.51 14.10 18.48
C GLN A 45 3.30 13.21 17.24
N ILE A 46 4.03 12.09 17.14
CA ILE A 46 3.83 11.13 16.07
C ILE A 46 2.49 10.46 16.36
N VAL A 47 1.41 11.00 15.80
CA VAL A 47 0.12 10.31 15.80
C VAL A 47 0.27 9.18 14.80
N MET A 48 0.68 8.01 15.29
CA MET A 48 0.61 6.78 14.51
C MET A 48 -0.87 6.50 14.30
N THR A 49 -1.44 6.94 13.18
CA THR A 49 -2.79 6.50 12.81
C THR A 49 -2.70 4.99 12.56
N PRO A 50 -3.40 4.15 13.34
CA PRO A 50 -3.42 2.72 13.06
C PRO A 50 -3.98 2.49 11.66
N ALA A 51 -3.49 1.45 10.98
CA ALA A 51 -4.04 1.08 9.67
C ALA A 51 -5.55 0.83 9.81
N LYS A 52 -6.33 1.28 8.83
CA LYS A 52 -7.76 0.98 8.77
C LYS A 52 -7.96 -0.54 8.72
N GLU A 53 -9.03 -1.02 9.33
CA GLU A 53 -9.49 -2.40 9.15
C GLU A 53 -9.84 -2.64 7.67
N PHE A 54 -9.78 -3.90 7.21
CA PHE A 54 -9.98 -4.22 5.79
C PHE A 54 -11.33 -3.70 5.25
N GLU A 55 -12.42 -3.93 5.98
CA GLU A 55 -13.77 -3.49 5.59
C GLU A 55 -13.88 -1.96 5.46
N ALA A 56 -13.12 -1.21 6.28
CA ALA A 56 -13.16 0.25 6.25
C ALA A 56 -12.59 0.85 4.94
N TYR A 57 -11.95 0.06 4.07
CA TYR A 57 -11.62 0.50 2.71
C TYR A 57 -12.78 0.36 1.72
N PHE A 58 -13.72 -0.56 1.98
CA PHE A 58 -14.83 -0.90 1.09
C PHE A 58 -16.17 -0.28 1.52
N ASP A 59 -16.21 0.35 2.70
CA ASP A 59 -17.36 1.05 3.28
C ASP A 59 -17.04 2.50 3.69
N ASP A 60 -16.00 3.10 3.09
CA ASP A 60 -15.56 4.45 3.44
C ASP A 60 -16.52 5.52 2.89
N PRO A 61 -17.22 6.29 3.74
CA PRO A 61 -18.17 7.32 3.30
C PRO A 61 -17.50 8.52 2.64
N ASP A 62 -16.18 8.70 2.80
CA ASP A 62 -15.43 9.79 2.18
C ASP A 62 -15.05 9.46 0.71
N ILE A 63 -15.22 8.20 0.29
CA ILE A 63 -14.96 7.77 -1.09
C ILE A 63 -16.23 7.99 -1.93
N PRO A 64 -16.14 8.64 -3.10
CA PRO A 64 -17.28 8.78 -4.01
C PRO A 64 -17.90 7.43 -4.36
N GLU A 65 -19.23 7.37 -4.43
CA GLU A 65 -19.99 6.12 -4.63
C GLU A 65 -19.50 5.32 -5.85
N GLN A 66 -19.25 5.98 -6.99
CA GLN A 66 -18.73 5.32 -8.20
C GLN A 66 -17.37 4.66 -7.95
N HIS A 67 -16.50 5.30 -7.16
CA HIS A 67 -15.17 4.79 -6.86
C HIS A 67 -15.26 3.56 -5.95
N LEU A 68 -16.14 3.64 -4.94
CA LEU A 68 -16.42 2.55 -4.02
C LEU A 68 -17.01 1.34 -4.76
N ALA A 69 -17.96 1.58 -5.68
CA ALA A 69 -18.56 0.54 -6.50
C ALA A 69 -17.54 -0.21 -7.36
N GLN A 70 -16.54 0.47 -7.93
CA GLN A 70 -15.47 -0.19 -8.67
C GLN A 70 -14.51 -0.97 -7.75
N LEU A 71 -14.20 -0.42 -6.58
CA LEU A 71 -13.39 -1.10 -5.58
C LEU A 71 -14.05 -2.41 -5.12
N GLN A 72 -15.34 -2.36 -4.79
CA GLN A 72 -16.15 -3.52 -4.43
C GLN A 72 -16.27 -4.52 -5.59
N ARG A 73 -16.35 -4.05 -6.83
CA ARG A 73 -16.36 -4.91 -8.02
C ARG A 73 -15.05 -5.69 -8.17
N VAL A 74 -13.90 -5.08 -7.88
CA VAL A 74 -12.62 -5.82 -7.84
C VAL A 74 -12.65 -6.91 -6.78
N ARG A 75 -13.12 -6.60 -5.56
CA ARG A 75 -13.28 -7.60 -4.48
C ARG A 75 -14.16 -8.76 -4.93
N GLN A 76 -15.32 -8.47 -5.52
CA GLN A 76 -16.21 -9.50 -6.08
C GLN A 76 -15.49 -10.39 -7.09
N PHE A 77 -14.81 -9.80 -8.08
CA PHE A 77 -14.10 -10.58 -9.11
C PHE A 77 -12.99 -11.44 -8.52
N VAL A 78 -12.26 -10.97 -7.52
CA VAL A 78 -11.22 -11.76 -6.87
C VAL A 78 -11.81 -13.06 -6.29
N HIS A 79 -12.91 -12.96 -5.54
CA HIS A 79 -13.58 -14.12 -4.94
C HIS A 79 -14.19 -15.06 -5.98
N GLU A 80 -14.75 -14.54 -7.07
CA GLU A 80 -15.27 -15.35 -8.17
C GLU A 80 -14.17 -16.11 -8.93
N ILE A 81 -13.01 -15.49 -9.11
CA ILE A 81 -11.91 -16.04 -9.90
C ILE A 81 -11.14 -17.09 -9.09
N TYR A 82 -10.94 -16.84 -7.79
CA TYR A 82 -10.20 -17.71 -6.89
C TYR A 82 -10.84 -17.72 -5.48
N PRO A 83 -11.69 -18.72 -5.17
CA PRO A 83 -12.43 -18.78 -3.90
C PRO A 83 -11.56 -18.94 -2.66
N ASP A 84 -10.37 -19.55 -2.78
CA ASP A 84 -9.47 -19.82 -1.64
C ASP A 84 -8.62 -18.59 -1.28
N ILE A 85 -9.28 -17.44 -1.09
CA ILE A 85 -8.65 -16.14 -0.83
C ILE A 85 -8.75 -15.76 0.66
N THR A 86 -7.79 -14.98 1.14
CA THR A 86 -7.82 -14.26 2.42
C THR A 86 -7.60 -12.78 2.17
N GLU A 87 -8.34 -11.96 2.91
CA GLU A 87 -8.30 -10.51 2.87
C GLU A 87 -7.46 -9.98 4.04
N ARG A 88 -6.46 -9.14 3.73
CA ARG A 88 -5.55 -8.59 4.75
C ARG A 88 -5.14 -7.17 4.38
N VAL A 89 -4.86 -6.35 5.37
CA VAL A 89 -4.28 -5.02 5.14
C VAL A 89 -2.75 -5.11 5.27
N ALA A 90 -2.03 -4.64 4.25
CA ALA A 90 -0.59 -4.44 4.33
C ALA A 90 -0.22 -3.14 3.61
N TYR A 91 0.80 -2.44 4.14
CA TYR A 91 1.21 -1.13 3.62
C TYR A 91 0.06 -0.10 3.55
N ALA A 92 -0.90 -0.19 4.48
CA ALA A 92 -2.13 0.60 4.48
C ALA A 92 -2.98 0.46 3.19
N MET A 93 -2.94 -0.71 2.55
CA MET A 93 -3.77 -1.07 1.40
C MET A 93 -4.49 -2.41 1.65
N PRO A 94 -5.74 -2.57 1.20
CA PRO A 94 -6.41 -3.86 1.20
C PRO A 94 -5.79 -4.76 0.13
N GLY A 95 -5.38 -5.95 0.54
CA GLY A 95 -4.74 -6.95 -0.29
C GLY A 95 -5.42 -8.29 -0.22
N PHE A 96 -5.29 -9.04 -1.31
CA PHE A 96 -5.85 -10.37 -1.50
C PHE A 96 -4.73 -11.40 -1.61
N TYR A 97 -4.85 -12.48 -0.84
CA TYR A 97 -3.83 -13.50 -0.68
C TYR A 97 -4.46 -14.86 -0.88
N PRO A 98 -3.74 -15.88 -1.37
CA PRO A 98 -4.21 -17.25 -1.22
C PRO A 98 -4.30 -17.59 0.28
N VAL A 99 -5.25 -18.45 0.68
CA VAL A 99 -5.37 -18.93 2.06
C VAL A 99 -4.07 -19.57 2.55
N GLU A 100 -3.39 -20.30 1.66
CA GLU A 100 -2.08 -20.90 1.92
C GLU A 100 -0.91 -19.89 1.95
N GLY A 101 -1.13 -18.67 1.47
CA GLY A 101 -0.15 -17.59 1.45
C GLY A 101 0.17 -17.07 2.85
N LYS A 102 1.45 -17.11 3.22
CA LYS A 102 1.93 -16.77 4.57
C LYS A 102 2.66 -15.43 4.60
N LYS A 103 3.27 -15.03 3.49
CA LYS A 103 4.08 -13.81 3.41
C LYS A 103 3.29 -12.68 2.78
N VAL A 104 3.58 -11.45 3.21
CA VAL A 104 3.07 -10.25 2.53
C VAL A 104 3.53 -10.19 1.07
N THR A 105 4.70 -10.74 0.76
CA THR A 105 5.21 -10.81 -0.62
C THR A 105 4.44 -11.76 -1.52
N GLU A 106 3.57 -12.62 -0.97
CA GLU A 106 2.74 -13.58 -1.70
C GLU A 106 1.33 -13.01 -1.98
N THR A 107 1.19 -11.68 -1.99
CA THR A 107 -0.08 -11.00 -2.34
C THR A 107 -0.40 -11.21 -3.81
N LEU A 108 -1.64 -11.59 -4.14
CA LEU A 108 -2.10 -11.68 -5.52
C LEU A 108 -2.41 -10.30 -6.11
N LEU A 109 -3.00 -9.42 -5.30
CA LEU A 109 -3.42 -8.08 -5.71
C LEU A 109 -3.56 -7.17 -4.48
N PHE A 110 -3.03 -5.94 -4.55
CA PHE A 110 -3.57 -4.83 -3.73
C PHE A 110 -4.43 -3.94 -4.59
N VAL A 111 -5.44 -3.32 -3.97
CA VAL A 111 -6.31 -2.35 -4.62
C VAL A 111 -6.51 -1.14 -3.72
N MET A 112 -6.64 0.06 -4.28
CA MET A 112 -6.91 1.26 -3.50
C MET A 112 -7.67 2.28 -4.34
N ALA A 113 -8.72 2.88 -3.78
CA ALA A 113 -9.36 4.03 -4.40
C ALA A 113 -8.46 5.27 -4.26
N GLN A 114 -7.89 5.75 -5.38
CA GLN A 114 -7.19 7.03 -5.44
C GLN A 114 -8.15 8.13 -5.89
N LYS A 115 -7.75 9.39 -5.75
CA LYS A 115 -8.62 10.53 -6.08
C LYS A 115 -9.19 10.48 -7.50
N ASN A 116 -8.38 10.08 -8.49
CA ASN A 116 -8.74 10.15 -9.90
C ASN A 116 -8.77 8.79 -10.62
N TRP A 117 -8.30 7.72 -9.97
CA TRP A 117 -8.24 6.38 -10.55
C TRP A 117 -8.35 5.32 -9.47
N LEU A 118 -8.73 4.11 -9.86
CA LEU A 118 -8.57 2.91 -9.06
C LEU A 118 -7.12 2.42 -9.19
N GLY A 119 -6.37 2.45 -8.10
CA GLY A 119 -5.02 1.93 -8.04
C GLY A 119 -5.04 0.41 -7.90
N ILE A 120 -4.53 -0.30 -8.90
CA ILE A 120 -4.33 -1.75 -8.91
C ILE A 120 -2.83 -2.02 -8.84
N TYR A 121 -2.39 -2.88 -7.91
CA TYR A 121 -0.97 -3.16 -7.72
C TYR A 121 -0.68 -4.63 -7.98
N ALA A 122 -0.07 -4.90 -9.14
CA ALA A 122 0.08 -6.21 -9.75
C ALA A 122 1.50 -6.82 -9.65
N LEU A 123 2.43 -6.11 -8.99
CA LEU A 123 3.89 -6.32 -9.01
C LEU A 123 4.57 -5.79 -10.29
N PRO A 124 5.82 -5.27 -10.20
CA PRO A 124 6.53 -4.73 -11.36
C PRO A 124 6.69 -5.72 -12.53
N GLU A 125 6.92 -6.99 -12.23
CA GLU A 125 7.15 -8.03 -13.24
C GLU A 125 5.89 -8.34 -14.05
N PHE A 126 4.70 -8.19 -13.47
CA PHE A 126 3.45 -8.28 -14.22
C PHE A 126 3.37 -7.18 -15.29
N ASN A 127 3.66 -5.93 -14.92
CA ASN A 127 3.61 -4.80 -15.86
C ASN A 127 4.59 -4.99 -17.02
N VAL A 128 5.78 -5.53 -16.77
CA VAL A 128 6.75 -5.87 -17.83
C VAL A 128 6.22 -7.00 -18.70
N THR A 129 5.68 -8.07 -18.12
CA THR A 129 5.19 -9.24 -18.86
C THR A 129 3.97 -8.91 -19.73
N TYR A 130 3.08 -8.05 -19.25
CA TYR A 130 1.81 -7.70 -19.90
C TYR A 130 1.82 -6.28 -20.50
N GLN A 131 2.99 -5.73 -20.81
CA GLN A 131 3.13 -4.35 -21.28
C GLN A 131 2.28 -4.06 -22.53
N ASP A 132 2.26 -4.97 -23.50
CA ASP A 132 1.48 -4.81 -24.73
C ASP A 132 -0.02 -4.79 -24.45
N PHE A 133 -0.49 -5.68 -23.58
CA PHE A 133 -1.89 -5.72 -23.14
C PHE A 133 -2.29 -4.42 -22.43
N LEU A 134 -1.47 -3.96 -21.47
CA LEU A 134 -1.74 -2.73 -20.71
C LEU A 134 -1.73 -1.48 -21.61
N THR A 135 -0.85 -1.47 -22.61
CA THR A 135 -0.76 -0.38 -23.61
C THR A 135 -1.98 -0.39 -24.53
N ALA A 136 -2.41 -1.56 -25.01
CA ALA A 136 -3.61 -1.73 -25.84
C ALA A 136 -4.89 -1.31 -25.10
N GLU A 137 -4.91 -1.50 -23.78
CA GLU A 137 -6.00 -1.04 -22.89
C GLU A 137 -5.87 0.43 -22.47
N HIS A 138 -4.86 1.15 -22.96
CA HIS A 138 -4.58 2.56 -22.63
C HIS A 138 -4.43 2.83 -21.13
N LEU A 139 -3.93 1.85 -20.37
CA LEU A 139 -3.74 1.96 -18.93
C LEU A 139 -2.37 2.53 -18.59
N GLN A 140 -2.34 3.54 -17.71
CA GLN A 140 -1.09 4.11 -17.22
C GLN A 140 -0.46 3.19 -16.16
N MET A 141 0.86 3.04 -16.21
CA MET A 141 1.62 2.15 -15.32
C MET A 141 2.61 2.93 -14.47
N GLY A 142 2.81 2.50 -13.23
CA GLY A 142 3.92 2.89 -12.36
C GLY A 142 4.80 1.69 -12.01
N LYS A 143 5.58 1.79 -10.93
CA LYS A 143 6.44 0.70 -10.44
C LYS A 143 5.59 -0.40 -9.77
N GLY A 144 4.94 -1.22 -10.60
CA GLY A 144 4.04 -2.30 -10.19
C GLY A 144 2.60 -1.85 -9.91
N SER A 145 2.26 -0.59 -10.18
CA SER A 145 0.91 -0.05 -10.12
C SER A 145 0.32 0.13 -11.51
N ILE A 146 -0.99 0.06 -11.63
CA ILE A 146 -1.80 0.29 -12.82
C ILE A 146 -2.90 1.26 -12.40
N GLN A 147 -3.06 2.34 -13.15
CA GLN A 147 -4.10 3.35 -12.90
C GLN A 147 -5.30 3.02 -13.78
N VAL A 148 -6.39 2.59 -13.16
CA VAL A 148 -7.62 2.20 -13.86
C VAL A 148 -8.66 3.32 -13.70
N PRO A 149 -9.19 3.88 -14.80
CA PRO A 149 -10.31 4.83 -14.73
C PRO A 149 -11.53 4.24 -14.02
N TYR A 150 -12.30 5.05 -13.28
CA TYR A 150 -13.48 4.54 -12.56
C TYR A 150 -14.66 4.18 -13.46
N ASP A 151 -14.64 4.59 -14.72
CA ASP A 151 -15.57 4.20 -15.78
C ASP A 151 -15.06 3.03 -16.63
N TYR A 152 -13.95 2.40 -16.23
CA TYR A 152 -13.38 1.28 -16.97
C TYR A 152 -14.37 0.10 -17.04
N PRO A 153 -14.62 -0.46 -18.24
CA PRO A 153 -15.64 -1.49 -18.43
C PRO A 153 -15.43 -2.73 -17.56
N ALA A 154 -16.53 -3.28 -17.04
CA ALA A 154 -16.49 -4.36 -16.05
C ALA A 154 -15.84 -5.65 -16.59
N ASP A 155 -16.07 -6.00 -17.85
CA ASP A 155 -15.48 -7.15 -18.54
C ASP A 155 -13.97 -7.01 -18.71
N LYS A 156 -13.50 -5.80 -19.04
CA LYS A 156 -12.09 -5.47 -19.14
C LYS A 156 -11.41 -5.46 -17.77
N LEU A 157 -12.06 -4.89 -16.76
CA LEU A 157 -11.60 -4.94 -15.37
C LEU A 157 -11.46 -6.38 -14.86
N ARG A 158 -12.46 -7.23 -15.14
CA ARG A 158 -12.42 -8.65 -14.78
C ARG A 158 -11.26 -9.37 -15.46
N THR A 159 -11.01 -9.08 -16.74
CA THR A 159 -9.89 -9.63 -17.50
C THR A 159 -8.55 -9.21 -16.91
N LEU A 160 -8.39 -7.93 -16.56
CA LEU A 160 -7.18 -7.41 -15.92
C LEU A 160 -6.93 -8.09 -14.57
N VAL A 161 -7.93 -8.14 -13.68
CA VAL A 161 -7.83 -8.79 -12.36
C VAL A 161 -7.47 -10.26 -12.52
N GLY A 162 -8.14 -10.98 -13.44
CA GLY A 162 -7.86 -12.39 -13.71
C GLY A 162 -6.44 -12.65 -14.21
N LYS A 163 -5.92 -11.81 -15.12
CA LYS A 163 -4.53 -11.90 -15.60
C LYS A 163 -3.53 -11.69 -14.48
N ILE A 164 -3.76 -10.70 -13.61
CA ILE A 164 -2.90 -10.42 -12.44
C ILE A 164 -2.88 -11.62 -11.50
N MET A 165 -4.06 -12.12 -11.11
CA MET A 165 -4.17 -13.25 -10.20
C MET A 165 -3.53 -14.51 -10.77
N LEU A 166 -3.78 -14.83 -12.03
CA LEU A 166 -3.18 -15.97 -12.71
C LEU A 166 -1.65 -15.87 -12.73
N TYR A 167 -1.11 -14.70 -13.06
CA TYR A 167 0.33 -14.47 -13.09
C TYR A 167 0.95 -14.66 -11.70
N ASN A 168 0.35 -14.07 -10.66
CA ASN A 168 0.88 -14.14 -9.30
C ASN A 168 0.74 -15.53 -8.67
N LEU A 169 -0.34 -16.26 -8.92
CA LEU A 169 -0.47 -17.66 -8.51
C LEU A 169 0.66 -18.52 -9.11
N LYS A 170 0.91 -18.38 -10.41
CA LYS A 170 2.01 -19.09 -11.10
C LYS A 170 3.38 -18.68 -10.55
N ARG A 171 3.61 -17.38 -10.36
CA ARG A 171 4.87 -16.82 -9.83
C ARG A 171 5.19 -17.35 -8.44
N PHE A 172 4.18 -17.53 -7.60
CA PHE A 172 4.34 -18.01 -6.22
C PHE A 172 4.15 -19.53 -6.07
N HIS A 173 3.98 -20.25 -7.17
CA HIS A 173 3.82 -21.70 -7.20
C HIS A 173 2.60 -22.23 -6.40
N PHE A 174 1.52 -21.44 -6.36
CA PHE A 174 0.25 -21.86 -5.79
C PHE A 174 -0.61 -22.64 -6.79
N ASN A 175 -1.61 -23.35 -6.29
CA ASN A 175 -2.56 -24.06 -7.14
C ASN A 175 -3.36 -23.08 -8.03
N VAL A 176 -3.54 -23.44 -9.30
CA VAL A 176 -4.29 -22.63 -10.28
C VAL A 176 -5.55 -23.38 -10.71
N PRO A 177 -6.74 -23.04 -10.19
CA PRO A 177 -7.98 -23.71 -10.55
C PRO A 177 -8.43 -23.33 -11.96
N ALA A 178 -9.33 -24.14 -12.53
CA ALA A 178 -9.88 -23.93 -13.88
C ALA A 178 -10.55 -22.55 -14.04
N THR A 179 -11.19 -22.03 -12.98
CA THR A 179 -11.79 -20.70 -12.92
C THR A 179 -10.80 -19.56 -13.16
N THR A 180 -9.52 -19.78 -12.85
CA THR A 180 -8.43 -18.82 -13.08
C THR A 180 -7.68 -19.08 -14.39
N LEU A 181 -7.61 -20.33 -14.85
CA LEU A 181 -6.93 -20.69 -16.10
C LEU A 181 -7.53 -20.05 -17.36
N GLN A 182 -8.81 -19.67 -17.32
CA GLN A 182 -9.48 -18.98 -18.43
C GLN A 182 -8.86 -17.62 -18.80
N PHE A 183 -8.00 -17.05 -17.94
CA PHE A 183 -7.34 -15.75 -18.16
C PHE A 183 -5.93 -15.86 -18.74
N ALA A 184 -5.48 -17.07 -19.09
CA ALA A 184 -4.16 -17.33 -19.67
C ALA A 184 -3.85 -16.48 -20.91
#